data_AF-U2ETJ3-F1
#
_entry.id   AF-U2ETJ3-F1
#
_cell.length_a   1.000
_cell.length_b   1.000
_cell.length_c   1.000
_cell.angle_alpha   90.00
_cell.angle_beta   90.00
_cell.angle_gamma   90.00
#
_symmetry.space_group_name_H-M   'P 1'
#
loop_
_entity.id
_entity.type
_entity.pdbx_description
1 polymer ?
#
loop_
_entity_poly.entity_id
_entity_poly.type
_entity_poly.pdbx_seq_one_letter_code
_entity_poly.pdbx_strand_id
1 'polypeptide(L)' 'MGNEAYYKGDYQKAAQLYQKACDGGEAFGCAILGTSYKNGQGVKQNFSTAKQYYGKACDLGLQLGCDNYRKLNEKGY' A
#
# COMPACT_ATOMS: atom_id res chain seq x y z
N MET A 1 12.21 0.11 -9.59
CA MET A 1 12.89 0.71 -8.42
C MET A 1 12.26 0.27 -7.10
N GLY A 2 10.97 0.53 -6.84
CA GLY A 2 10.32 0.06 -5.59
C GLY A 2 10.39 -1.46 -5.39
N ASN A 3 10.01 -2.21 -6.44
CA ASN A 3 10.07 -3.69 -6.41
C ASN A 3 11.49 -4.23 -6.24
N GLU A 4 12.49 -3.57 -6.80
CA GLU A 4 13.89 -3.99 -6.66
C GLU A 4 14.37 -3.86 -5.20
N ALA A 5 14.05 -2.73 -4.55
CA ALA A 5 14.35 -2.54 -3.13
C ALA A 5 13.60 -3.59 -2.27
N TYR A 6 12.35 -3.88 -2.62
CA TYR A 6 11.55 -4.91 -1.94
C TYR A 6 12.20 -6.31 -2.05
N TYR A 7 12.62 -6.73 -3.25
CA TYR A 7 13.27 -8.04 -3.45
C TYR A 7 14.65 -8.15 -2.79
N LYS A 8 15.32 -7.01 -2.57
CA LYS A 8 16.58 -6.93 -1.81
C LYS A 8 16.36 -6.89 -0.28
N GLY A 9 15.11 -6.92 0.18
CA GLY A 9 14.75 -6.82 1.60
C GLY A 9 14.87 -5.42 2.20
N ASP A 10 15.17 -4.40 1.38
CA ASP A 10 15.21 -3.00 1.81
C ASP A 10 13.79 -2.41 1.80
N TYR A 11 12.98 -2.89 2.74
CA TYR A 11 11.55 -2.56 2.80
C TYR A 11 11.30 -1.08 3.11
N GLN A 12 12.17 -0.43 3.88
CA GLN A 12 12.03 0.99 4.18
C GLN A 12 12.17 1.83 2.91
N LYS A 13 13.22 1.57 2.12
CA LYS A 13 13.40 2.23 0.83
C LYS A 13 12.28 1.89 -0.15
N ALA A 14 11.82 0.63 -0.16
CA ALA A 14 10.71 0.22 -1.00
C ALA A 14 9.44 1.02 -0.66
N ALA A 15 9.07 1.11 0.62
CA ALA A 15 7.92 1.89 1.09
C ALA A 15 8.01 3.37 0.69
N GLN A 16 9.19 3.99 0.82
CA GLN A 16 9.40 5.38 0.36
C GLN A 16 9.19 5.54 -1.16
N LEU A 17 9.64 4.56 -1.95
CA LEU A 17 9.45 4.58 -3.41
C LEU A 17 7.98 4.37 -3.80
N TYR A 18 7.27 3.47 -3.12
CA TYR A 18 5.84 3.24 -3.33
C TYR A 18 4.99 4.43 -2.89
N GLN A 19 5.39 5.13 -1.83
CA GLN A 19 4.79 6.41 -1.43
C GLN A 19 4.89 7.44 -2.56
N LYS A 20 6.09 7.65 -3.11
CA LYS A 20 6.29 8.56 -4.24
C LYS A 20 5.44 8.18 -5.46
N ALA A 21 5.34 6.89 -5.77
CA ALA A 21 4.49 6.40 -6.86
C ALA A 21 3.00 6.69 -6.59
N CYS A 22 2.52 6.39 -5.38
CA CYS A 22 1.14 6.66 -4.97
C CYS A 22 0.80 8.15 -4.98
N ASP A 23 1.73 9.00 -4.55
CA ASP A 23 1.55 10.45 -4.56
C ASP A 23 1.58 11.03 -5.98
N GLY A 24 2.26 10.35 -6.91
CA GLY A 24 2.20 10.60 -8.35
C GLY A 24 0.94 10.06 -9.04
N GLY A 25 -0.03 9.50 -8.31
CA GLY A 25 -1.27 8.95 -8.88
C GLY A 25 -1.16 7.53 -9.43
N GLU A 26 -0.07 6.83 -9.15
CA GLU A 26 0.13 5.45 -9.58
C GLU A 26 -0.60 4.50 -8.62
N ALA A 27 -1.74 3.96 -9.07
CA ALA A 27 -2.64 3.18 -8.23
C ALA A 27 -1.97 1.93 -7.62
N PHE A 28 -1.05 1.30 -8.36
CA PHE A 28 -0.34 0.10 -7.88
C PHE A 28 0.61 0.45 -6.73
N GLY A 29 1.34 1.56 -6.83
CA GLY A 29 2.13 2.12 -5.73
C GLY A 29 1.32 2.32 -4.46
N CYS A 30 0.09 2.85 -4.57
CA CYS A 30 -0.82 2.95 -3.42
C CYS A 30 -1.18 1.59 -2.83
N ALA A 31 -1.54 0.60 -3.66
CA ALA A 31 -1.92 -0.73 -3.17
C ALA A 31 -0.76 -1.49 -2.51
N ILE A 32 0.45 -1.37 -3.06
CA ILE A 32 1.63 -1.99 -2.45
C ILE A 32 1.99 -1.27 -1.14
N LEU A 33 1.93 0.06 -1.09
CA LEU A 33 2.15 0.78 0.17
C LEU A 33 1.11 0.40 1.24
N GLY A 34 -0.16 0.25 0.85
CA GLY A 34 -1.20 -0.29 1.74
C GLY A 34 -0.83 -1.68 2.27
N THR A 35 -0.22 -2.52 1.43
CA THR A 35 0.29 -3.84 1.83
C THR A 35 1.47 -3.75 2.79
N SER A 36 2.39 -2.80 2.57
CA SER A 36 3.48 -2.51 3.51
C SER A 36 2.96 -2.12 4.89
N TYR A 37 1.96 -1.24 4.98
CA TYR A 37 1.33 -0.88 6.25
C TYR A 37 0.54 -2.01 6.89
N LYS A 38 -0.12 -2.87 6.09
CA LYS A 38 -0.82 -4.06 6.59
C LYS A 38 0.15 -5.06 7.22
N ASN A 39 1.33 -5.22 6.63
CA ASN A 39 2.32 -6.23 7.04
C ASN A 39 3.41 -5.68 7.97
N GLY A 40 3.52 -4.36 8.14
CA GLY A 40 4.64 -3.73 8.84
C GLY A 40 5.98 -3.82 8.10
N GLN A 41 5.96 -3.90 6.76
CA GLN A 41 7.16 -4.05 5.95
C GLN A 41 7.74 -2.68 5.60
N GLY A 42 8.83 -2.30 6.27
CA GLY A 42 9.50 -1.01 6.04
C GLY A 42 8.77 0.19 6.64
N VAL A 43 7.63 -0.05 7.28
CA VAL A 43 6.81 0.93 8.01
C VAL A 43 6.24 0.26 9.25
N LYS A 44 5.84 1.04 10.25
CA LYS A 44 5.10 0.49 11.39
C LYS A 44 3.75 -0.04 10.92
N GLN A 45 3.40 -1.26 11.31
CA GLN A 45 2.10 -1.84 10.96
C GLN A 45 0.95 -0.93 11.42
N ASN A 46 0.02 -0.65 10.51
CA ASN A 46 -1.16 0.15 10.80
C ASN A 46 -2.27 -0.19 9.79
N PHE A 47 -3.32 -0.88 10.25
CA PHE A 47 -4.43 -1.29 9.39
C PHE A 47 -5.28 -0.12 8.90
N SER A 48 -5.47 0.93 9.70
CA SER A 48 -6.22 2.11 9.28
C SER A 48 -5.49 2.87 8.17
N THR A 49 -4.17 3.03 8.29
CA THR A 49 -3.34 3.60 7.21
C THR A 49 -3.31 2.70 5.98
N ALA A 50 -3.19 1.38 6.16
CA ALA A 50 -3.28 0.43 5.06
C ALA A 50 -4.61 0.59 4.29
N LYS A 51 -5.72 0.70 5.03
CA LYS A 51 -7.05 0.91 4.47
C LYS A 51 -7.13 2.20 3.66
N GLN A 52 -6.59 3.31 4.17
CA GLN A 52 -6.55 4.58 3.44
C GLN A 52 -5.84 4.44 2.08
N TYR A 53 -4.67 3.79 2.05
CA TYR A 53 -3.93 3.59 0.80
C TYR A 53 -4.62 2.62 -0.17
N TYR A 54 -5.27 1.58 0.35
CA TYR A 54 -6.11 0.70 -0.48
C TYR A 54 -7.33 1.44 -1.06
N GLY A 55 -7.95 2.33 -0.27
CA GLY A 55 -9.02 3.21 -0.75
C GLY A 55 -8.54 4.13 -1.87
N LYS A 56 -7.41 4.81 -1.69
CA LYS A 56 -6.81 5.65 -2.73
C LYS A 56 -6.48 4.85 -4.00
N ALA A 57 -5.97 3.62 -3.86
CA ALA A 57 -5.76 2.74 -5.01
C ALA A 57 -7.08 2.38 -5.73
N CYS A 58 -8.16 2.16 -4.98
CA CYS A 58 -9.50 1.94 -5.52
C CYS A 58 -10.00 3.16 -6.29
N ASP A 59 -9.87 4.35 -5.72
CA ASP A 59 -10.30 5.61 -6.33
C ASP A 59 -9.55 5.92 -7.63
N LEU A 60 -8.30 5.45 -7.73
CA LEU A 60 -7.48 5.52 -8.95
C LEU A 60 -7.78 4.39 -9.96
N GLY A 61 -8.84 3.60 -9.73
CA GLY A 61 -9.33 2.57 -10.65
C GLY A 61 -8.69 1.19 -10.49
N LEU A 62 -7.86 0.95 -9.47
CA LEU A 62 -7.27 -0.36 -9.24
C LEU A 62 -8.16 -1.22 -8.36
N GLN A 63 -8.79 -2.24 -8.96
CA GLN A 63 -9.68 -3.19 -8.28
C GLN A 63 -9.04 -3.87 -7.06
N LEU A 64 -7.73 -4.15 -7.12
CA LEU A 64 -6.98 -4.73 -5.99
C LEU A 64 -7.06 -3.82 -4.74
N GLY A 65 -7.06 -2.50 -4.93
CA GLY A 65 -7.28 -1.54 -3.87
C GLY A 65 -8.66 -1.70 -3.25
N CYS A 66 -9.71 -1.72 -4.08
CA CYS A 66 -11.10 -1.86 -3.64
C CYS A 66 -11.31 -3.16 -2.84
N ASP A 67 -10.74 -4.28 -3.31
CA ASP A 67 -10.89 -5.57 -2.65
C ASP A 67 -10.21 -5.61 -1.28
N ASN A 68 -9.00 -5.05 -1.17
CA ASN A 68 -8.32 -4.98 0.12
C ASN A 68 -8.97 -3.98 1.08
N TYR A 69 -9.48 -2.86 0.56
CA TYR A 69 -10.25 -1.89 1.33
C TYR A 69 -11.49 -2.55 1.96
N ARG A 70 -12.28 -3.24 1.14
CA ARG A 70 -13.46 -4.01 1.58
C ARG A 70 -13.09 -5.08 2.62
N LYS A 71 -12.04 -5.87 2.36
CA LYS A 71 -11.57 -6.89 3.32
C LYS A 71 -11.18 -6.30 4.68
N LEU A 72 -10.63 -5.09 4.73
CA LEU A 72 -10.31 -4.43 6.00
C LEU A 72 -11.58 -3.90 6.70
N ASN A 73 -12.54 -3.35 5.95
CA ASN A 73 -13.84 -2.96 6.52
C ASN A 73 -14.59 -4.15 7.11
N GLU A 74 -14.62 -5.29 6.40
CA GLU A 74 -15.27 -6.53 6.88
C GLU A 74 -14.66 -7.06 8.18
N LYS A 75 -13.38 -6.76 8.42
CA LYS A 75 -12.66 -7.13 9.66
C LYS A 75 -12.78 -6.07 10.76
N GLY A 76 -13.46 -4.96 10.51
CA GLY A 76 -13.68 -3.89 11.48
C GLY A 76 -12.52 -2.91 11.66
N TYR A 77 -11.62 -2.79 10.68
CA TYR A 77 -10.54 -1.78 10.66
C TYR A 77 -10.95 -0.49 9.94
#